data_AF-A0A969F7Q2-F1
#
_entry.id   AF-A0A969F7Q2-F1
#
_cell.length_a   1.000
_cell.length_b   1.000
_cell.length_c   1.000
_cell.angle_alpha   90.00
_cell.angle_beta   90.00
_cell.angle_gamma   90.00
#
_symmetry.space_group_name_H-M   'P 1'
#
loop_
_entity.id
_entity.type
_entity.pdbx_description
1 polymer ?
#
loop_
_entity_poly.entity_id
_entity_poly.type
_entity_poly.pdbx_seq_one_letter_code
_entity_poly.pdbx_strand_id
1 'polypeptide(L)'
;MDLTHVDNILNTTRSVRKRLDFERDVPAEIIRECLEIATQAPTGGNSQGWHFVVVTDPAKKAEIGELYRESFTIYARSREEQ
;
A
#
# COMPACT_ATOMS: atom_id res chain seq x y z
N MET A 1 27.11 -5.33 1.50
CA MET A 1 25.69 -5.47 1.13
C MET A 1 25.56 -6.78 0.38
N ASP A 2 24.70 -7.68 0.84
CA ASP A 2 24.46 -8.95 0.16
C ASP A 2 23.45 -8.72 -0.97
N LEU A 3 23.92 -8.82 -2.21
CA LEU A 3 23.08 -8.59 -3.40
C LEU A 3 22.02 -9.66 -3.56
N THR A 4 22.27 -10.89 -3.11
CA THR A 4 21.29 -11.98 -3.20
C THR A 4 20.05 -11.69 -2.35
N HIS A 5 20.25 -11.04 -1.20
CA HIS A 5 19.17 -10.60 -0.34
C HIS A 5 18.33 -9.48 -0.97
N VAL A 6 18.99 -8.51 -1.61
CA VAL A 6 18.30 -7.41 -2.34
C VAL A 6 17.47 -7.98 -3.48
N ASP A 7 18.06 -8.85 -4.31
CA ASP A 7 17.36 -9.50 -5.42
C ASP A 7 16.15 -10.30 -4.93
N ASN A 8 16.27 -10.99 -3.79
CA ASN A 8 15.16 -11.73 -3.22
C ASN A 8 14.00 -10.80 -2.80
N ILE A 9 14.28 -9.68 -2.11
CA ILE A 9 13.23 -8.72 -1.70
C ILE A 9 12.52 -8.15 -2.93
N LEU A 10 13.28 -7.73 -3.95
CA LEU A 10 12.71 -7.15 -5.17
C LEU A 10 11.89 -8.18 -5.97
N ASN A 11 12.32 -9.45 -6.00
CA ASN A 11 11.62 -10.49 -6.75
C ASN A 11 10.50 -11.17 -5.97
N THR A 12 10.35 -10.95 -4.66
CA THR A 12 9.28 -11.57 -3.85
C THR A 12 8.22 -10.58 -3.36
N THR A 13 8.52 -9.27 -3.36
CA THR A 13 7.51 -8.24 -3.06
C THR A 13 6.46 -8.22 -4.17
N ARG A 14 5.27 -8.74 -3.88
CA ARG A 14 4.12 -8.81 -4.80
C ARG A 14 2.95 -8.05 -4.20
N SER A 15 2.08 -7.53 -5.06
CA SER A 15 0.75 -7.08 -4.61
C SER A 15 -0.03 -8.28 -4.06
N VAL A 16 -0.16 -8.36 -2.74
CA VAL A 16 -0.86 -9.46 -2.05
C VAL A 16 -2.36 -9.22 -2.11
N ARG A 17 -3.12 -10.19 -2.64
CA ARG A 17 -4.59 -10.10 -2.81
C ARG A 17 -5.37 -11.30 -2.27
N LYS A 18 -4.67 -12.32 -1.78
CA LYS A 18 -5.26 -13.58 -1.27
C LYS A 18 -4.52 -13.98 0.01
N ARG A 19 -5.17 -14.80 0.85
CA ARG A 19 -4.62 -15.37 2.08
C ARG A 19 -4.13 -14.30 3.09
N LEU A 20 -4.86 -13.20 3.16
CA LEU A 20 -4.67 -12.20 4.22
C LEU A 20 -5.41 -12.66 5.47
N ASP A 21 -4.75 -12.50 6.61
CA ASP A 21 -5.38 -12.60 7.92
C ASP A 21 -5.98 -11.23 8.26
N PHE A 22 -7.31 -11.14 8.24
CA PHE A 22 -8.03 -9.89 8.49
C PHE A 22 -8.36 -9.68 9.97
N GLU A 23 -8.12 -10.68 10.81
CA GLU A 23 -8.35 -10.60 12.26
C GLU A 23 -7.09 -10.14 12.99
N ARG A 24 -5.92 -10.35 12.39
CA ARG A 24 -4.65 -9.84 12.91
C ARG A 24 -4.49 -8.35 12.66
N ASP A 25 -4.49 -7.59 13.75
CA ASP A 25 -4.10 -6.18 13.71
C ASP A 25 -2.62 -5.99 13.37
N VAL A 26 -2.33 -4.89 12.67
CA VAL A 26 -0.97 -4.44 12.39
C VAL A 26 -0.52 -3.50 13.51
N PRO A 27 0.56 -3.82 14.24
CA PRO A 27 1.05 -2.94 15.31
C PRO A 27 1.45 -1.55 14.77
N ALA A 28 1.17 -0.52 15.55
CA ALA A 28 1.36 0.87 15.12
C ALA A 28 2.85 1.22 14.91
N GLU A 29 3.75 0.58 15.63
CA GLU A 29 5.20 0.71 15.49
C GLU A 29 5.69 0.24 14.12
N ILE A 30 5.14 -0.86 13.59
CA ILE A 30 5.48 -1.36 12.25
C ILE A 30 5.06 -0.35 11.19
N ILE A 31 3.87 0.24 11.34
CA ILE A 31 3.40 1.28 10.42
C ILE A 31 4.32 2.49 10.46
N ARG A 32 4.75 2.93 11.65
CA ARG A 32 5.68 4.07 11.79
C ARG A 32 7.03 3.79 11.13
N GLU A 33 7.62 2.63 11.37
CA GLU A 33 8.89 2.24 10.74
C GLU A 33 8.78 2.26 9.21
N CYS A 34 7.69 1.73 8.64
CA CYS A 34 7.44 1.81 7.20
C CYS A 34 7.36 3.25 6.69
N LEU A 35 6.71 4.15 7.44
CA LEU A 35 6.60 5.56 7.06
C LEU A 35 7.96 6.27 7.15
N GLU A 36 8.75 6.00 8.19
CA GLU A 36 10.11 6.52 8.33
C GLU A 36 10.98 6.13 7.13
N ILE A 37 10.92 4.87 6.70
CA ILE A 37 11.61 4.40 5.47
C ILE A 37 11.07 5.13 4.24
N ALA A 38 9.75 5.29 4.11
CA ALA A 38 9.14 5.98 2.97
C ALA A 38 9.60 7.43 2.82
N THR A 39 9.87 8.14 3.93
CA THR A 39 10.38 9.52 3.89
C THR A 39 11.80 9.65 3.31
N GLN A 40 12.54 8.55 3.17
CA GLN A 40 13.86 8.54 2.51
C GLN A 40 13.77 8.67 0.98
N ALA A 41 12.57 8.60 0.41
CA ALA A 41 12.39 8.76 -1.03
C ALA A 41 12.81 10.18 -1.49
N PRO A 42 13.48 10.31 -2.65
CA PRO A 42 13.85 11.63 -3.16
C PRO A 42 12.62 12.38 -3.67
N THR A 43 12.63 13.71 -3.50
CA THR A 43 11.64 14.61 -4.12
C THR A 43 12.32 15.77 -4.81
N GLY A 44 11.71 16.28 -5.89
CA GLY A 44 12.21 17.47 -6.57
C GLY A 44 12.30 18.65 -5.59
N GLY A 45 13.49 19.23 -5.49
CA GLY A 45 13.78 20.33 -4.57
C GLY A 45 13.61 20.00 -3.08
N ASN A 46 13.61 18.71 -2.71
CA ASN A 46 13.28 18.25 -1.36
C ASN A 46 11.91 18.74 -0.85
N SER A 47 10.94 18.90 -1.76
CA SER A 47 9.62 19.46 -1.44
C SER A 47 8.78 18.59 -0.49
N GLN A 48 9.02 17.28 -0.44
CA GLN A 48 8.36 16.36 0.48
C GLN A 48 6.82 16.52 0.54
N GLY A 49 6.18 16.78 -0.61
CA GLY A 49 4.76 17.13 -0.70
C GLY A 49 3.75 16.01 -0.35
N TRP A 50 4.21 14.90 0.24
CA TRP A 50 3.36 13.79 0.67
C TRP A 50 2.73 14.04 2.04
N HIS A 51 1.55 13.47 2.21
CA HIS A 51 0.90 13.33 3.50
C HIS A 51 0.46 11.87 3.65
N PHE A 52 0.74 11.28 4.81
CA PHE A 52 0.35 9.91 5.12
C PHE A 52 -0.86 9.92 6.05
N VAL A 53 -1.93 9.24 5.66
CA VAL A 53 -3.13 9.05 6.47
C VAL A 53 -3.25 7.57 6.81
N VAL A 54 -3.15 7.25 8.11
CA VAL A 54 -3.28 5.87 8.60
C VAL A 54 -4.70 5.65 9.08
N VAL A 55 -5.45 4.80 8.36
CA VAL A 55 -6.84 4.45 8.71
C VAL A 55 -6.86 3.08 9.41
N THR A 56 -7.07 3.08 10.73
CA THR A 56 -7.14 1.85 11.53
C THR A 56 -8.57 1.36 11.75
N ASP A 57 -9.54 2.29 11.82
CA ASP A 57 -10.96 2.00 12.02
C ASP A 57 -11.50 1.05 10.93
N PRO A 58 -12.02 -0.14 11.31
CA PRO A 58 -12.56 -1.11 10.37
C PRO A 58 -13.75 -0.60 9.55
N ALA A 59 -14.65 0.18 10.15
CA ALA A 59 -15.81 0.74 9.46
C ALA A 59 -15.36 1.77 8.42
N LYS A 60 -14.40 2.63 8.79
CA LYS A 60 -13.83 3.61 7.84
C LYS A 60 -13.12 2.93 6.67
N LYS A 61 -12.34 1.87 6.94
CA LYS A 61 -11.71 1.06 5.89
C LYS A 61 -12.73 0.44 4.94
N ALA A 62 -13.85 -0.07 5.47
CA ALA A 62 -14.92 -0.66 4.66
C ALA A 62 -15.57 0.39 3.75
N GLU A 63 -15.90 1.58 4.26
CA GLU A 63 -16.45 2.69 3.46
C GLU A 63 -15.52 3.08 2.30
N ILE A 64 -14.22 3.24 2.56
CA ILE A 64 -13.22 3.54 1.53
C ILE A 64 -13.12 2.40 0.51
N GLY A 65 -13.21 1.15 0.97
CA GLY A 65 -13.18 -0.04 0.13
C GLY A 65 -14.32 -0.07 -0.89
N GLU A 66 -15.53 0.34 -0.51
CA GLU A 66 -16.66 0.40 -1.43
C GLU A 66 -16.53 1.51 -2.47
N LEU A 67 -16.06 2.70 -2.08
CA LEU A 67 -15.75 3.78 -3.04
C LEU A 67 -14.68 3.36 -4.07
N TYR A 68 -13.65 2.66 -3.59
CA TYR A 68 -12.63 2.09 -4.47
C TYR A 68 -13.23 1.04 -5.42
N ARG A 69 -14.11 0.16 -4.91
CA ARG A 69 -14.75 -0.90 -5.71
C ARG A 69 -15.57 -0.31 -6.85
N GLU A 70 -16.38 0.72 -6.59
CA GLU A 70 -17.17 1.41 -7.61
C GLU A 70 -16.27 1.94 -8.74
N SER A 71 -15.22 2.68 -8.37
CA SER A 71 -14.24 3.23 -9.32
C SER A 71 -13.53 2.14 -10.12
N PHE A 72 -13.14 1.06 -9.44
CA PHE A 72 -12.44 -0.06 -10.06
C PHE A 72 -13.35 -0.83 -11.04
N THR A 73 -14.64 -0.98 -10.76
CA THR A 73 -15.58 -1.62 -11.69
C THR A 73 -15.66 -0.88 -13.02
N ILE A 74 -15.66 0.46 -13.00
CA ILE A 74 -15.63 1.27 -14.22
C ILE A 74 -14.33 1.03 -15.00
N TYR A 75 -13.19 1.07 -14.31
CA TYR A 75 -11.88 0.78 -14.91
C TYR A 75 -11.78 -0.64 -15.48
N ALA A 76 -12.31 -1.65 -14.79
CA ALA A 76 -12.24 -3.03 -15.24
C ALA A 76 -13.05 -3.25 -16.53
N ARG A 77 -14.25 -2.67 -16.63
CA ARG A 77 -15.08 -2.74 -17.84
C ARG A 77 -14.41 -2.09 -19.04
N SER A 78 -13.76 -0.93 -18.87
CA SER A 78 -13.06 -0.25 -19.97
C SER A 78 -11.82 -0.99 -20.49
N ARG A 79 -11.35 -2.01 -19.76
CA ARG A 79 -10.26 -2.91 -20.16
C ARG A 79 -10.75 -4.14 -20.92
N GLU A 80 -12.02 -4.51 -20.80
CA GLU A 80 -12.64 -5.65 -21.51
C GLU A 80 -13.11 -5.27 -22.92
N GLU A 81 -13.36 -3.97 -23.15
CA GLU A 81 -13.79 -3.41 -24.44
C GLU A 81 -12.62 -3.09 -25.39
N GLN A 82 -11.37 -3.28 -24.95
CA GLN A 82 -10.13 -3.08 -25.72
C GLN A 82 -9.53 -4.42 -26.17
#